data_AF-A0A8H5Z8W4-F1
#
_entry.id   AF-A0A8H5Z8W4-F1
#
_cell.length_a   1.000
_cell.length_b   1.000
_cell.length_c   1.000
_cell.angle_alpha   90.00
_cell.angle_beta   90.00
_cell.angle_gamma   90.00
#
_symmetry.space_group_name_H-M   'P 1'
#
loop_
_entity.id
_entity.type
_entity.pdbx_description
1 polymer ?
#
loop_
_entity_poly.entity_id
_entity_poly.type
_entity_poly.pdbx_seq_one_letter_code
_entity_poly.pdbx_strand_id
1 'polypeptide(L)'
;MEWQRIQQEFAARFGTAPERTIQGLQAWYYRMNQRIPVWDQEGWLCFDNEDDLEPQHVSIKVRERNRRDKPMGPLGIAQRYPECAIHYSWVDAKTKFKAQDWAAKRALQYRERQERRRRKEQ
;
A
#
# COMPACT_ATOMS: atom_id res chain seq x y z
N MET A 1 5.43 -7.77 18.10
CA MET A 1 5.40 -8.34 16.73
C MET A 1 6.41 -9.46 16.70
N GLU A 2 5.97 -10.70 16.53
CA GLU A 2 6.83 -11.89 16.57
C GLU A 2 7.02 -12.41 15.15
N TRP A 3 8.23 -12.25 14.61
CA TRP A 3 8.51 -12.58 13.21
C TRP A 3 8.43 -14.08 12.90
N GLN A 4 8.70 -14.93 13.89
CA GLN A 4 8.53 -16.38 13.76
C GLN A 4 7.07 -16.74 13.48
N ARG A 5 6.15 -16.18 14.28
CA ARG A 5 4.71 -16.36 14.05
C ARG A 5 4.27 -15.84 12.67
N ILE A 6 4.77 -14.67 12.25
CA ILE A 6 4.47 -14.13 10.92
C ILE A 6 4.96 -15.06 9.81
N GLN A 7 6.15 -15.64 9.94
CA GLN A 7 6.68 -16.60 8.96
C GLN A 7 5.78 -17.84 8.87
N GLN A 8 5.35 -18.38 10.00
CA GLN A 8 4.45 -19.55 10.05
C GLN A 8 3.09 -19.23 9.41
N GLU A 9 2.46 -18.11 9.78
CA GLU A 9 1.18 -17.68 9.22
C GLU A 9 1.30 -17.38 7.72
N PHE A 10 2.43 -16.80 7.28
CA PHE A 10 2.71 -16.56 5.87
C PHE A 10 2.80 -17.88 5.10
N ALA A 11 3.57 -18.85 5.60
CA ALA A 11 3.73 -20.16 4.98
C ALA A 11 2.39 -20.93 4.93
N ALA A 12 1.60 -20.87 5.99
CA ALA A 12 0.27 -21.48 6.05
C ALA A 12 -0.70 -20.88 5.02
N ARG A 13 -0.55 -19.60 4.67
CA ARG A 13 -1.43 -18.89 3.72
C ARG A 13 -0.97 -18.97 2.27
N PHE A 14 0.33 -18.86 2.02
CA PHE A 14 0.89 -18.71 0.68
C PHE A 14 1.73 -19.90 0.22
N GLY A 15 1.87 -20.92 1.06
CA GLY A 15 2.74 -22.06 0.83
C GLY A 15 4.19 -21.79 1.23
N THR A 16 5.01 -22.84 1.14
CA THR A 16 6.41 -22.85 1.58
C THR A 16 7.41 -22.67 0.44
N ALA A 17 6.97 -22.69 -0.82
CA ALA A 17 7.83 -22.59 -2.00
C ALA A 17 7.50 -21.33 -2.83
N PRO A 18 8.48 -20.43 -3.09
CA PRO A 18 9.83 -20.42 -2.54
C PRO A 18 9.84 -20.09 -1.04
N GLU A 19 10.85 -20.57 -0.30
CA GLU A 19 10.96 -20.30 1.13
C GLU A 19 11.11 -18.80 1.39
N ARG A 20 10.31 -18.29 2.34
CA ARG A 20 10.44 -16.92 2.85
C ARG A 20 11.04 -16.96 4.25
N THR A 21 12.32 -16.59 4.34
CA THR A 21 13.00 -16.43 5.62
C THR A 21 12.47 -15.22 6.39
N ILE A 22 12.64 -15.22 7.71
CA ILE A 22 12.34 -14.06 8.56
C ILE A 22 13.02 -12.79 8.03
N GLN A 23 14.29 -12.88 7.64
CA GLN A 23 15.04 -11.74 7.10
C GLN A 23 14.43 -11.23 5.78
N GLY A 24 14.01 -12.14 4.90
CA GLY A 24 13.33 -11.78 3.65
C GLY A 24 12.01 -11.05 3.89
N LEU A 25 11.18 -11.57 4.82
CA LEU A 25 9.92 -10.94 5.20
C LEU A 25 10.14 -9.59 5.89
N GLN A 26 11.13 -9.48 6.75
CA GLN A 26 11.54 -8.23 7.40
C GLN A 26 11.99 -7.20 6.37
N ALA A 27 12.90 -7.56 5.46
CA ALA A 27 13.41 -6.67 4.44
C ALA A 27 12.28 -6.16 3.52
N TRP A 28 11.35 -7.04 3.16
CA TRP A 28 10.16 -6.64 2.41
C TRP A 28 9.30 -5.66 3.21
N TYR A 29 8.93 -5.99 4.45
CA TYR A 29 8.13 -5.13 5.31
C TYR A 29 8.75 -3.75 5.52
N TYR A 30 10.06 -3.66 5.78
CA TYR A 30 10.73 -2.38 5.96
C TYR A 30 10.79 -1.55 4.69
N ARG A 31 11.08 -2.15 3.52
CA ARG A 31 11.04 -1.43 2.24
C ARG A 31 9.65 -0.89 1.94
N MET A 32 8.61 -1.69 2.18
CA MET A 32 7.22 -1.26 1.99
C MET A 32 6.81 -0.15 2.99
N ASN A 33 7.51 0.01 4.11
CA ASN A 33 7.28 1.12 5.03
C ASN A 33 8.05 2.39 4.67
N GLN A 34 9.01 2.35 3.76
CA GLN A 34 9.76 3.54 3.35
C GLN A 34 9.01 4.38 2.32
N ARG A 35 8.16 3.76 1.50
CA ARG A 35 7.50 4.42 0.36
C ARG A 35 6.00 4.14 0.38
N ILE A 36 5.28 4.79 1.29
CA ILE A 36 3.83 4.67 1.41
C ILE A 36 3.19 5.87 0.71
N PRO A 37 2.33 5.68 -0.31
CA PRO A 37 1.66 6.79 -0.97
C PRO A 37 0.84 7.59 0.05
N VAL A 38 0.79 8.91 -0.12
CA VAL A 38 -0.07 9.78 0.68
C VAL A 38 -1.44 9.87 0.00
N TRP A 39 -2.50 9.83 0.79
CA TRP A 39 -3.87 10.07 0.32
C TRP A 39 -4.63 10.94 1.32
N ASP A 40 -5.67 11.60 0.82
CA ASP A 40 -6.56 12.46 1.62
C ASP A 40 -7.64 11.66 2.37
N GLN A 41 -8.59 12.36 3.02
CA GLN A 41 -9.65 11.70 3.79
C GLN A 41 -10.63 10.90 2.90
N GLU A 42 -10.71 11.22 1.62
CA GLU A 42 -11.58 10.56 0.64
C GLU A 42 -10.87 9.42 -0.09
N GLY A 43 -9.55 9.26 0.10
CA GLY A 43 -8.74 8.21 -0.51
C GLY A 43 -8.15 8.58 -1.87
N TRP A 44 -8.16 9.85 -2.25
CA TRP A 44 -7.42 10.34 -3.42
C TRP A 44 -5.94 10.45 -3.11
N LEU A 45 -5.08 10.01 -4.02
CA LEU A 45 -3.64 10.17 -3.85
C LEU A 45 -3.27 11.66 -3.92
N CYS A 46 -2.39 12.10 -3.03
CA CYS A 46 -1.83 13.44 -3.04
C CYS A 46 -0.61 13.50 -3.96
N PHE A 47 -0.54 14.51 -4.83
CA PHE A 47 0.58 14.78 -5.72
C PHE A 47 1.10 16.19 -5.44
N ASP A 48 2.39 16.42 -5.66
CA ASP A 48 2.98 17.76 -5.51
C ASP A 48 2.53 18.66 -6.67
N ASN A 49 2.52 18.13 -7.90
CA ASN A 49 2.12 18.84 -9.10
C ASN A 49 1.14 18.05 -9.96
N GLU A 50 0.53 18.75 -10.90
CA GLU A 50 -0.44 18.21 -11.84
C GLU A 50 0.15 17.16 -12.80
N ASP A 51 1.42 17.31 -13.18
CA ASP A 51 2.11 16.43 -14.14
C ASP A 51 2.87 15.27 -13.49
N ASP A 52 2.98 15.26 -12.16
CA ASP A 52 3.73 14.24 -11.46
C ASP A 52 3.08 12.88 -11.67
N LEU A 53 3.86 11.93 -12.18
CA LEU A 53 3.38 10.56 -12.38
C LEU A 53 3.36 9.75 -11.07
N GLU A 54 4.07 10.21 -10.05
CA GLU A 54 4.18 9.53 -8.77
C GLU A 54 3.53 10.40 -7.69
N PRO A 55 2.71 9.82 -6.80
CA PRO A 55 2.17 10.56 -5.68
C PRO A 55 3.25 10.90 -4.66
N GLN A 56 2.93 11.79 -3.73
CA GLN A 56 3.72 11.99 -2.53
C GLN A 56 3.84 10.67 -1.77
N HIS A 57 4.98 10.47 -1.11
CA HIS A 57 5.23 9.29 -0.31
C HIS A 57 5.75 9.67 1.08
N VAL A 58 5.37 8.89 2.09
CA VAL A 58 5.89 9.00 3.44
C VAL A 58 6.57 7.69 3.87
N SER A 59 7.57 7.83 4.73
CA SER A 59 8.19 6.71 5.42
C SER A 59 7.61 6.57 6.83
N ILE A 60 7.14 5.37 7.18
CA ILE A 60 6.81 5.02 8.56
C ILE A 60 8.02 4.34 9.18
N LYS A 61 8.73 5.07 10.05
CA LYS A 61 9.77 4.48 10.90
C LYS A 61 9.11 3.60 11.95
N VAL A 62 9.30 2.29 11.84
CA VAL A 62 8.69 1.28 12.73
C VAL A 62 8.98 1.54 14.22
N ARG A 63 10.15 2.10 14.55
CA ARG A 63 10.52 2.47 15.92
C ARG A 63 9.77 3.69 16.44
N GLU A 64 9.40 4.62 15.56
CA GLU A 64 8.65 5.84 15.91
C GLU A 64 7.14 5.58 16.01
N ARG A 65 6.65 4.49 15.41
CA ARG A 65 5.24 4.06 15.49
C ARG A 65 4.76 3.85 16.93
N ASN A 66 5.65 3.40 17.81
CA ASN A 66 5.33 3.20 19.23
C ASN A 66 5.54 4.47 20.09
N ARG A 67 5.99 5.59 19.49
CA ARG A 67 6.38 6.81 20.21
C ARG A 67 5.46 8.02 19.96
N ARG A 68 4.46 7.96 19.07
CA ARG A 68 3.65 9.13 18.67
C ARG A 68 2.21 9.07 19.19
N ASP A 69 1.71 10.22 19.66
CA ASP A 69 0.33 10.53 20.10
C ASP A 69 -0.74 10.49 18.99
N LYS A 70 -0.37 10.14 17.75
CA LYS A 70 -1.32 9.80 16.69
C LYS A 70 -1.01 8.40 16.19
N PRO A 71 -1.71 7.35 16.69
CA PRO A 71 -1.56 6.02 16.16
C PRO A 71 -2.16 6.03 14.75
N MET A 72 -1.33 6.32 13.73
CA MET A 72 -1.61 5.74 12.43
C MET A 72 -1.52 4.24 12.64
N GLY A 73 -2.69 3.60 12.74
CA GLY A 73 -2.81 2.15 12.83
C GLY A 73 -2.03 1.48 11.70
N PRO A 74 -1.76 0.17 11.80
CA PRO A 74 -1.15 -0.54 10.68
C PRO A 74 -2.02 -0.30 9.46
N LEU A 75 -1.45 0.31 8.42
CA LEU A 75 -2.15 0.52 7.17
C LEU A 75 -2.54 -0.85 6.61
N GLY A 76 -3.84 -1.05 6.46
CA GLY A 76 -4.40 -2.28 5.93
C GLY A 76 -4.08 -2.48 4.45
N ILE A 77 -4.42 -3.67 3.94
CA ILE A 77 -4.12 -4.01 2.55
C ILE A 77 -4.84 -3.10 1.55
N ALA A 78 -6.09 -2.70 1.83
CA ALA A 78 -6.82 -1.79 0.97
C ALA A 78 -6.15 -0.41 0.88
N GLN A 79 -5.55 0.10 1.97
CA GLN A 79 -4.86 1.39 1.94
C GLN A 79 -3.58 1.33 1.10
N ARG A 80 -2.87 0.20 1.13
CA ARG A 80 -1.59 0.06 0.42
C ARG A 80 -1.78 -0.35 -1.04
N TYR A 81 -2.59 -1.40 -1.24
CA TYR A 81 -2.78 -2.09 -2.53
C TYR A 81 -4.28 -2.35 -2.76
N PRO A 82 -5.10 -1.30 -2.91
CA PRO A 82 -6.53 -1.45 -3.15
C PRO A 82 -6.80 -2.28 -4.41
N GLU A 83 -5.98 -2.14 -5.45
CA GLU A 83 -6.08 -2.88 -6.71
C GLU A 83 -5.94 -4.40 -6.48
N CYS A 84 -5.08 -4.80 -5.54
CA CYS A 84 -4.91 -6.22 -5.19
C CYS A 84 -5.95 -6.70 -4.18
N ALA A 85 -6.33 -5.85 -3.22
CA ALA A 85 -7.21 -6.23 -2.10
C ALA A 85 -8.56 -6.77 -2.55
N ILE A 86 -9.09 -6.28 -3.68
CA ILE A 86 -10.37 -6.69 -4.26
C ILE A 86 -10.38 -8.19 -4.60
N HIS A 87 -9.23 -8.72 -5.02
CA HIS A 87 -9.12 -10.07 -5.57
C HIS A 87 -8.82 -11.14 -4.52
N TYR A 88 -8.39 -10.76 -3.32
CA TYR A 88 -8.05 -11.74 -2.29
C TYR A 88 -9.29 -12.32 -1.60
N SER A 89 -9.36 -13.65 -1.53
CA SER A 89 -10.48 -14.38 -0.91
C SER A 89 -10.60 -14.12 0.60
N TRP A 90 -9.48 -13.83 1.26
CA TRP A 90 -9.39 -13.58 2.70
C TRP A 90 -9.64 -12.13 3.12
N VAL A 91 -9.88 -11.23 2.16
CA VAL A 91 -10.28 -9.84 2.46
C VAL A 91 -11.80 -9.79 2.59
N ASP A 92 -12.29 -9.19 3.68
CA ASP A 92 -13.71 -9.08 3.95
C ASP A 92 -14.43 -8.14 2.96
N ALA A 93 -15.75 -8.32 2.81
CA ALA A 93 -16.54 -7.57 1.84
C ALA A 93 -16.51 -6.05 2.06
N LYS A 94 -16.48 -5.59 3.33
CA LYS A 94 -16.44 -4.16 3.64
C LYS A 94 -15.10 -3.54 3.22
N THR A 95 -14.00 -4.26 3.44
CA THR A 95 -12.68 -3.85 2.97
C THR A 95 -12.59 -3.87 1.44
N LYS A 96 -13.17 -4.88 0.77
CA LYS A 96 -13.23 -4.93 -0.70
C LYS A 96 -14.00 -3.75 -1.30
N PHE A 97 -15.14 -3.39 -0.71
CA PHE A 97 -15.93 -2.25 -1.18
C PHE A 97 -15.10 -0.95 -1.16
N LYS A 98 -14.38 -0.69 -0.05
CA LYS A 98 -13.47 0.47 0.03
C LYS A 98 -12.32 0.37 -0.97
N ALA A 99 -11.75 -0.82 -1.14
CA ALA A 99 -10.67 -1.05 -2.08
C ALA A 99 -11.10 -0.81 -3.53
N GLN A 100 -12.35 -1.14 -3.91
CA GLN A 100 -12.89 -0.86 -5.25
C GLN A 100 -12.94 0.63 -5.54
N ASP A 101 -13.49 1.42 -4.62
CA ASP A 101 -13.54 2.88 -4.73
C ASP A 101 -12.13 3.48 -4.86
N TRP A 102 -11.21 3.10 -3.97
CA TRP A 102 -9.84 3.60 -4.01
C TRP A 102 -9.07 3.16 -5.26
N ALA A 103 -9.23 1.92 -5.72
CA ALA A 103 -8.60 1.45 -6.95
C ALA A 103 -9.10 2.22 -8.18
N ALA A 104 -10.41 2.51 -8.24
CA ALA A 104 -10.99 3.30 -9.32
C ALA A 104 -10.46 4.74 -9.33
N LYS A 105 -10.37 5.39 -8.16
CA LYS A 105 -9.78 6.72 -7.98
C LYS A 105 -8.33 6.75 -8.45
N ARG A 106 -7.51 5.79 -8.02
CA ARG A 106 -6.10 5.69 -8.44
C ARG A 106 -5.97 5.49 -9.94
N ALA A 107 -6.74 4.57 -10.52
CA ALA A 107 -6.72 4.33 -11.96
C ALA A 107 -7.07 5.59 -12.76
N LEU A 108 -8.08 6.35 -12.31
CA LEU A 108 -8.43 7.64 -12.92
C LEU A 108 -7.28 8.64 -12.83
N GLN A 109 -6.72 8.84 -11.63
CA GLN A 109 -5.63 9.79 -11.39
C GLN A 109 -4.41 9.50 -12.27
N TYR A 110 -4.00 8.23 -12.37
CA TYR A 110 -2.86 7.83 -13.19
C TYR A 110 -3.15 8.00 -14.69
N ARG A 111 -4.36 7.62 -15.16
CA ARG A 111 -4.75 7.80 -16.56
C ARG A 111 -4.69 9.27 -16.98
N GLU A 112 -5.32 10.16 -16.22
CA GLU A 112 -5.37 11.59 -16.52
C GLU A 112 -3.98 12.24 -16.53
N ARG A 113 -3.09 11.80 -15.64
CA ARG A 113 -1.69 12.28 -15.59
C ARG A 113 -0.89 11.80 -16.79
N GLN A 114 -1.01 10.53 -17.15
CA GLN A 114 -0.36 9.98 -18.33
C GLN A 114 -0.84 10.68 -19.61
N GLU A 115 -2.14 10.94 -19.73
CA GLU A 115 -2.70 11.66 -20.88
C GLU A 115 -2.19 13.10 -20.96
N ARG A 116 -2.16 13.84 -19.84
CA ARG A 116 -1.61 15.20 -19.80
C ARG A 116 -0.14 15.24 -20.21
N ARG A 117 0.67 14.31 -19.70
CA ARG A 117 2.08 14.20 -20.07
C ARG A 117 2.25 13.92 -21.57
N ARG A 118 1.48 12.99 -22.14
CA ARG A 118 1.51 12.71 -23.58
C ARG A 118 1.16 13.93 -24.43
N ARG A 119 0.21 14.76 -24.00
CA ARG A 119 -0.17 16.01 -24.70
C ARG A 119 0.93 17.08 -24.66
N LYS A 120 1.80 17.07 -23.64
CA LYS A 120 2.94 18.00 -23.53
C LYS A 120 4.16 17.54 -24.31
N GLU A 121 4.26 16.23 -24.57
CA GLU A 121 5.34 15.61 -25.35
C GLU A 121 5.06 15.60 -26.87
N GLN A 122 3.86 16.04 -27.30
CA GLN A 122 3.47 16.25 -28.71
C GLN A 122 3.58 17.73 -29.08
#